data_AF-A0A257ADS0-F1
#
_entry.id   AF-A0A257ADS0-F1
#
_cell.length_a   1.000
_cell.length_b   1.000
_cell.length_c   1.000
_cell.angle_alpha   90.00
_cell.angle_beta   90.00
_cell.angle_gamma   90.00
#
_symmetry.space_group_name_H-M   'P 1'
#
loop_
_entity.id
_entity.type
_entity.pdbx_description
1 polymer ?
#
loop_
_entity_poly.entity_id
_entity_poly.type
_entity_poly.pdbx_seq_one_letter_code
_entity_poly.pdbx_strand_id
1 'polypeptide(L)'
;MMKVAKGATNDELAMFLSLASRYQLDPFAQEIWFVKYDKGGQAKTMIMTGRDGYLSIAQRDKNFDGLLSGVVREGDEFEFEPTNTESPVRHKFGKERGKIIGAWAVCYHKQRKPAIGWAEFEEYNRKADSWQSYPSAMIQKVAEVMVLKRQFGISGLVTKEEMGDE
;
A
#
# COMPACT_ATOMS: atom_id res chain seq x y z
N MET A 1 0.87 -7.07 27.66
CA MET A 1 1.17 -8.03 26.58
C MET A 1 0.35 -7.62 25.36
N MET A 2 1.00 -7.14 24.29
CA MET A 2 0.32 -6.71 23.06
C MET A 2 -0.38 -7.94 22.45
N LYS A 3 -1.71 -7.94 22.41
CA LYS A 3 -2.49 -9.03 21.81
C LYS A 3 -2.51 -8.79 20.30
N VAL A 4 -1.67 -9.53 19.57
CA VAL A 4 -1.49 -9.40 18.11
C VAL A 4 -2.76 -9.76 17.31
N ALA A 5 -3.62 -10.63 17.85
CA ALA A 5 -4.89 -11.04 17.25
C ALA A 5 -6.02 -11.12 18.28
N LYS A 6 -6.38 -9.96 18.85
CA LYS A 6 -7.41 -9.88 19.89
C LYS A 6 -8.78 -10.31 19.32
N GLY A 7 -9.42 -11.29 19.96
CA GLY A 7 -10.76 -11.76 19.61
C GLY A 7 -10.82 -12.76 18.44
N ALA A 8 -9.66 -13.19 17.93
CA ALA A 8 -9.60 -14.22 16.91
C ALA A 8 -10.11 -15.58 17.44
N THR A 9 -10.85 -16.31 16.60
CA THR A 9 -11.03 -17.76 16.77
C THR A 9 -9.72 -18.50 16.48
N ASN A 10 -9.66 -19.80 16.81
CA ASN A 10 -8.47 -20.61 16.50
C ASN A 10 -8.19 -20.65 14.98
N ASP A 11 -9.24 -20.76 14.14
CA ASP A 11 -9.09 -20.79 12.69
C ASP A 11 -8.64 -19.43 12.13
N GLU A 12 -9.20 -18.33 12.66
CA GLU A 12 -8.79 -16.97 12.29
C GLU A 12 -7.34 -16.68 12.68
N LEU A 13 -6.92 -17.12 13.87
CA LEU A 13 -5.54 -17.02 14.33
C LEU A 13 -4.61 -17.89 13.46
N ALA A 14 -5.02 -19.11 13.12
CA ALA A 14 -4.26 -19.99 12.25
C ALA A 14 -4.08 -19.38 10.86
N MET A 15 -5.13 -18.78 10.28
CA MET A 15 -5.06 -18.06 9.02
C MET A 15 -4.10 -16.86 9.10
N PHE A 16 -4.21 -16.06 10.16
CA PHE A 16 -3.32 -14.91 10.39
C PHE A 16 -1.84 -15.31 10.50
N LEU A 17 -1.53 -16.31 11.33
CA LEU A 17 -0.17 -16.82 11.48
C LEU A 17 0.35 -17.50 10.21
N SER A 18 -0.52 -18.16 9.43
CA SER A 18 -0.16 -18.76 8.15
C SER A 18 0.24 -17.71 7.12
N LEU A 19 -0.49 -16.59 7.04
CA LEU A 19 -0.12 -15.47 6.16
C LEU A 19 1.16 -14.80 6.63
N ALA A 20 1.28 -14.52 7.93
CA ALA A 20 2.50 -13.95 8.51
C ALA A 20 3.72 -14.83 8.23
N SER A 21 3.61 -16.15 8.40
CA SER A 21 4.70 -17.09 8.12
C SER A 21 5.01 -17.21 6.63
N ARG A 22 4.00 -17.37 5.76
CA ARG A 22 4.17 -17.49 4.31
C ARG A 22 4.92 -16.30 3.72
N TYR A 23 4.58 -15.08 4.15
CA TYR A 23 5.20 -13.86 3.68
C TYR A 23 6.34 -13.36 4.57
N GLN A 24 6.68 -14.10 5.63
CA GLN A 24 7.69 -13.74 6.63
C GLN A 24 7.48 -12.31 7.18
N LEU A 25 6.22 -11.95 7.49
CA LEU A 25 5.86 -10.64 8.02
C LEU A 25 5.88 -10.66 9.55
N ASP A 26 6.41 -9.60 10.15
CA ASP A 26 6.48 -9.41 11.59
C ASP A 26 5.27 -8.59 12.11
N PRO A 27 4.38 -9.19 12.90
CA PRO A 27 3.27 -8.47 13.49
C PRO A 27 3.66 -7.42 14.55
N PHE A 28 4.84 -7.55 15.16
CA PHE A 28 5.34 -6.60 16.15
C PHE A 28 5.93 -5.35 15.49
N ALA A 29 6.49 -5.51 14.29
CA ALA A 29 6.93 -4.41 13.44
C ALA A 29 5.77 -3.73 12.67
N GLN A 30 4.52 -4.15 12.91
CA GLN A 30 3.32 -3.66 12.23
C GLN A 30 3.33 -3.89 10.71
N GLU A 31 4.06 -4.90 10.24
CA GLU A 31 4.04 -5.32 8.84
C GLU A 31 2.71 -6.00 8.48
N ILE A 32 2.12 -6.72 9.44
CA ILE A 32 0.82 -7.37 9.34
C ILE A 32 0.08 -7.27 10.67
N TRP A 33 -1.24 -7.09 10.65
CA TRP A 33 -2.03 -7.08 11.89
C TRP A 33 -3.43 -7.64 11.68
N PHE A 34 -4.01 -8.12 12.78
CA PHE A 34 -5.35 -8.66 12.82
C PHE A 34 -6.28 -7.67 13.50
N VAL A 35 -7.38 -7.33 12.83
CA VAL A 35 -8.45 -6.48 13.38
C VAL A 35 -9.74 -7.27 13.37
N LYS A 36 -10.45 -7.26 14.49
CA LYS A 36 -11.82 -7.74 14.58
C LYS A 36 -12.68 -6.67 15.24
N TYR A 37 -13.77 -6.31 14.58
CA TYR A 37 -14.70 -5.30 15.08
C TYR A 37 -16.12 -5.67 14.69
N ASP A 38 -17.07 -5.24 15.52
CA ASP A 38 -18.49 -5.41 15.23
C ASP A 38 -19.00 -4.21 14.42
N LYS A 39 -19.59 -4.49 13.27
CA LYS A 39 -20.30 -3.49 12.47
C LYS A 39 -21.74 -3.96 12.28
N GLY A 40 -22.69 -3.25 12.88
CA GLY A 40 -24.12 -3.58 12.76
C GLY A 40 -24.51 -4.93 13.38
N GLY A 41 -23.82 -5.39 14.42
CA GLY A 41 -24.09 -6.68 15.08
C GLY A 41 -23.46 -7.90 14.40
N GLN A 42 -22.66 -7.69 13.33
CA GLN A 42 -21.86 -8.73 12.70
C GLN A 42 -20.37 -8.47 12.95
N ALA A 43 -19.66 -9.45 13.49
CA ALA A 43 -18.23 -9.40 13.65
C ALA A 43 -17.55 -9.51 12.27
N LYS A 44 -16.87 -8.44 11.83
CA LYS A 44 -15.97 -8.47 10.66
C LYS A 44 -14.54 -8.73 11.13
N THR A 45 -13.90 -9.71 10.50
CA THR A 45 -12.50 -10.07 10.72
C THR A 45 -11.66 -9.63 9.53
N MET A 46 -10.54 -8.96 9.79
CA MET A 46 -9.64 -8.44 8.77
C MET A 46 -8.18 -8.72 9.14
N ILE A 47 -7.42 -9.23 8.17
CA ILE A 47 -5.96 -9.35 8.25
C ILE A 47 -5.41 -8.33 7.27
N MET A 48 -4.65 -7.38 7.77
CA MET A 48 -4.21 -6.22 7.00
C MET A 48 -2.69 -6.20 6.96
N THR A 49 -2.15 -5.77 5.82
CA THR A 49 -0.71 -5.62 5.64
C THR A 49 -0.37 -4.15 5.41
N GLY A 50 0.63 -3.67 6.15
CA GLY A 50 1.16 -2.33 6.01
C GLY A 50 1.97 -2.18 4.73
N ARG A 51 2.19 -0.94 4.30
CA ARG A 51 3.06 -0.62 3.16
C ARG A 51 4.45 -1.24 3.35
N ASP A 52 5.01 -1.09 4.53
CA ASP A 52 6.35 -1.61 4.85
C ASP A 52 6.39 -3.13 4.89
N GLY A 53 5.26 -3.80 5.19
CA GLY A 53 5.13 -5.24 4.99
C GLY A 53 5.32 -5.63 3.52
N TYR A 54 4.66 -4.96 2.58
CA TYR A 54 4.88 -5.20 1.14
C TYR A 54 6.30 -4.86 0.70
N LEU A 55 6.87 -3.77 1.22
CA LEU A 55 8.26 -3.41 0.89
C LEU A 55 9.26 -4.43 1.43
N SER A 56 9.07 -4.95 2.65
CA SER A 56 9.94 -5.97 3.23
C SER A 56 9.96 -7.25 2.38
N ILE A 57 8.79 -7.67 1.86
CA ILE A 57 8.68 -8.80 0.95
C ILE A 57 9.49 -8.53 -0.33
N ALA A 58 9.33 -7.35 -0.92
CA ALA A 58 10.07 -6.96 -2.13
C ALA A 58 11.59 -6.90 -1.91
N GLN A 59 12.04 -6.32 -0.79
CA GLN A 59 13.46 -6.16 -0.46
C GLN A 59 14.20 -7.50 -0.25
N ARG A 60 13.48 -8.60 0.01
CA ARG A 60 14.08 -9.94 0.10
C ARG A 60 14.40 -10.54 -1.26
N ASP A 61 13.79 -10.05 -2.34
CA ASP A 61 14.14 -10.47 -3.68
C ASP A 61 15.49 -9.83 -4.08
N LYS A 62 16.49 -10.67 -4.41
CA LYS A 62 17.82 -10.23 -4.86
C LYS A 62 17.80 -9.32 -6.09
N ASN A 63 16.72 -9.37 -6.86
CA ASN A 63 16.50 -8.59 -8.06
C ASN A 63 15.64 -7.35 -7.83
N PHE A 64 15.22 -7.03 -6.60
CA PHE A 64 14.65 -5.71 -6.30
C PHE A 64 15.67 -4.62 -6.66
N ASP A 65 15.18 -3.58 -7.35
CA ASP A 65 16.03 -2.52 -7.90
C ASP A 65 15.53 -1.12 -7.55
N GLY A 66 14.72 -1.03 -6.49
CA GLY A 66 14.23 0.23 -5.95
C GLY A 66 12.75 0.48 -6.23
N LEU A 67 12.23 1.40 -5.44
CA LEU A 67 10.86 1.90 -5.50
C LEU A 67 10.94 3.43 -5.48
N LEU A 68 10.41 4.06 -6.51
CA LEU A 68 10.22 5.51 -6.57
C LEU A 68 8.73 5.81 -6.47
N SER A 69 8.38 6.88 -5.78
CA SER A 69 6.99 7.33 -5.65
C SER A 69 6.93 8.83 -5.39
N GLY A 70 5.79 9.42 -5.70
CA GLY A 70 5.56 10.84 -5.47
C GLY A 70 4.10 11.23 -5.51
N VAL A 71 3.71 12.13 -4.61
CA VAL A 71 2.38 12.76 -4.61
C VAL A 71 2.38 13.91 -5.59
N VAL A 72 1.43 13.93 -6.51
CA VAL A 72 1.22 15.01 -7.48
C VAL A 72 0.15 15.96 -6.96
N ARG A 73 0.40 17.25 -7.15
CA ARG A 73 -0.50 18.32 -6.76
C ARG A 73 -0.70 19.31 -7.93
N GLU A 74 -1.76 20.09 -7.87
CA GLU A 74 -2.21 21.01 -8.94
C GLU A 74 -1.11 21.93 -9.50
N GLY A 75 -0.19 22.38 -8.67
CA GLY A 75 0.89 23.29 -9.06
C GLY A 75 2.17 22.62 -9.55
N ASP A 76 2.22 21.28 -9.64
CA ASP A 76 3.43 20.57 -10.07
C ASP A 76 3.59 20.53 -11.59
N GLU A 77 4.84 20.51 -12.05
CA GLU A 77 5.15 20.10 -13.42
C GLU A 77 5.15 18.57 -13.45
N PHE A 78 4.11 17.97 -14.04
CA PHE A 78 3.92 16.52 -14.05
C PHE A 78 3.56 15.96 -15.42
N GLU A 79 4.24 14.89 -15.81
CA GLU A 79 3.95 14.07 -16.98
C GLU A 79 4.06 12.59 -16.58
N PHE A 80 3.08 11.80 -17.01
CA PHE A 80 2.96 10.38 -16.70
C PHE A 80 2.64 9.58 -17.95
N GLU A 81 3.58 8.76 -18.38
CA GLU A 81 3.46 7.90 -19.55
C GLU A 81 3.64 6.43 -19.12
N PRO A 82 2.55 5.74 -18.71
CA PRO A 82 2.65 4.41 -18.11
C PRO A 82 3.12 3.32 -19.10
N THR A 83 3.14 3.63 -20.40
CA THR A 83 3.65 2.76 -21.47
C THR A 83 5.16 2.91 -21.70
N ASN A 84 5.76 4.00 -21.22
CA ASN A 84 7.20 4.25 -21.34
C ASN A 84 7.94 3.67 -20.13
N THR A 85 8.46 2.46 -20.29
CA THR A 85 9.08 1.74 -19.18
C THR A 85 10.48 2.22 -18.82
N GLU A 86 11.08 3.12 -19.59
CA GLU A 86 12.41 3.68 -19.33
C GLU A 86 12.31 4.97 -18.51
N SER A 87 11.33 5.82 -18.82
CA SER A 87 11.10 7.08 -18.12
C SER A 87 9.59 7.36 -18.00
N PRO A 88 8.85 6.59 -17.18
CA PRO A 88 7.39 6.69 -17.11
C PRO A 88 6.90 7.98 -16.44
N VAL A 89 7.79 8.71 -15.75
CA VAL A 89 7.42 9.87 -14.94
C VAL A 89 8.43 10.99 -15.06
N ARG A 90 7.95 12.19 -15.38
CA ARG A 90 8.66 13.45 -15.13
C ARG A 90 7.86 14.24 -14.10
N HIS A 91 8.43 14.43 -12.91
CA HIS A 91 7.75 15.11 -11.82
C HIS A 91 8.68 16.12 -11.13
N LYS A 92 8.30 17.39 -11.15
CA LYS A 92 9.03 18.47 -10.49
C LYS A 92 8.05 19.31 -9.68
N PHE A 93 8.40 19.55 -8.43
CA PHE A 93 7.53 20.29 -7.51
C PHE A 93 7.41 21.76 -7.92
N GLY A 94 6.16 22.22 -7.96
CA GLY A 94 5.86 23.64 -8.06
C GLY A 94 6.25 24.39 -6.79
N LYS A 95 6.42 25.71 -6.90
CA LYS A 95 6.61 26.59 -5.73
C LYS A 95 5.36 26.63 -4.85
N GLU A 96 4.19 26.66 -5.47
CA GLU A 96 2.88 26.65 -4.81
C GLU A 96 2.09 25.44 -5.30
N ARG A 97 2.09 24.36 -4.52
CA ARG A 97 1.66 23.05 -5.03
C ARG A 97 0.15 22.83 -5.05
N GLY A 98 -0.65 23.53 -4.24
CA GLY A 98 -2.11 23.37 -4.23
C GLY A 98 -2.60 22.02 -3.68
N LYS A 99 -3.79 21.59 -4.13
CA LYS A 99 -4.44 20.35 -3.70
C LYS A 99 -3.79 19.11 -4.29
N ILE A 100 -4.01 17.97 -3.65
CA ILE A 100 -3.52 16.67 -4.11
C ILE A 100 -4.40 16.17 -5.27
N ILE A 101 -3.76 15.77 -6.37
CA ILE A 101 -4.42 15.13 -7.52
C ILE A 101 -4.34 13.61 -7.38
N GLY A 102 -3.17 13.09 -6.99
CA GLY A 102 -2.94 11.66 -6.90
C GLY A 102 -1.51 11.35 -6.49
N ALA A 103 -1.12 10.09 -6.64
CA ALA A 103 0.27 9.69 -6.49
C ALA A 103 0.67 8.65 -7.52
N TRP A 104 1.92 8.71 -7.94
CA TRP A 104 2.54 7.70 -8.78
C TRP A 104 3.52 6.85 -7.96
N ALA A 105 3.77 5.64 -8.44
CA ALA A 105 4.88 4.81 -8.01
C ALA A 105 5.44 4.01 -9.18
N VAL A 106 6.74 3.71 -9.12
CA VAL A 106 7.47 2.86 -10.06
C VAL A 106 8.35 1.92 -9.27
N CYS A 107 8.10 0.62 -9.39
CA CYS A 107 8.91 -0.42 -8.76
C CYS A 107 9.78 -1.11 -9.80
N TYR A 108 11.09 -1.02 -9.63
CA TYR A 108 12.08 -1.58 -10.55
C TYR A 108 12.52 -2.98 -10.13
N HIS A 109 12.95 -3.75 -11.12
CA HIS A 109 13.46 -5.10 -10.93
C HIS A 109 14.50 -5.42 -12.00
N LYS A 110 15.61 -6.03 -11.60
CA LYS A 110 16.78 -6.23 -12.48
C LYS A 110 16.51 -7.11 -13.70
N GLN A 111 15.47 -7.93 -13.67
CA GLN A 111 15.15 -8.92 -14.72
C GLN A 111 13.80 -8.70 -15.41
N ARG A 112 13.02 -7.68 -15.02
CA ARG A 112 11.66 -7.45 -15.54
C ARG A 112 11.45 -5.96 -15.78
N LYS A 113 10.56 -5.61 -16.71
CA LYS A 113 10.09 -4.23 -16.83
C LYS A 113 9.50 -3.75 -15.50
N PRO A 114 9.61 -2.45 -15.17
CA PRO A 114 9.09 -1.92 -13.92
C PRO A 114 7.56 -2.01 -13.86
N ALA A 115 7.04 -2.23 -12.66
CA ALA A 115 5.63 -2.03 -12.38
C ALA A 115 5.39 -0.54 -12.15
N ILE A 116 4.48 0.04 -12.91
CA ILE A 116 4.12 1.44 -12.87
C ILE A 116 2.68 1.55 -12.36
N GLY A 117 2.42 2.51 -11.49
CA GLY A 117 1.13 2.69 -10.83
C GLY A 117 0.78 4.16 -10.65
N TRP A 118 -0.51 4.45 -10.78
CA TRP A 118 -1.14 5.73 -10.48
C TRP A 118 -2.33 5.47 -9.55
N ALA A 119 -2.45 6.27 -8.51
CA ALA A 119 -3.58 6.27 -7.60
C ALA A 119 -4.24 7.65 -7.62
N GLU A 120 -5.49 7.70 -8.07
CA GLU A 120 -6.29 8.92 -8.13
C GLU A 120 -6.76 9.31 -6.72
N PHE A 121 -6.50 10.54 -6.29
CA PHE A 121 -6.76 10.92 -4.90
C PHE A 121 -8.25 10.84 -4.54
N GLU A 122 -9.13 11.32 -5.42
CA GLU A 122 -10.57 11.31 -5.21
C GLU A 122 -11.17 9.90 -5.12
N GLU A 123 -10.57 8.89 -5.77
CA GLU A 123 -11.05 7.51 -5.72
C GLU A 123 -10.80 6.85 -4.34
N TYR A 124 -9.68 7.20 -3.70
CA TYR A 124 -9.24 6.55 -2.46
C TYR A 124 -9.54 7.37 -1.20
N ASN A 125 -9.70 8.70 -1.30
CA ASN A 125 -9.93 9.56 -0.16
C ASN A 125 -11.37 9.44 0.38
N ARG A 126 -11.62 8.41 1.18
CA ARG A 126 -12.91 8.16 1.85
C ARG A 126 -13.15 9.02 3.09
N LYS A 127 -12.37 10.09 3.29
CA LYS A 127 -12.49 11.04 4.41
C LYS A 127 -12.37 10.40 5.82
N ALA A 128 -11.81 9.21 5.96
CA ALA A 128 -11.48 8.66 7.27
C ALA A 128 -10.38 9.50 7.98
N ASP A 129 -10.30 9.44 9.31
CA ASP A 129 -9.44 10.31 10.14
C ASP A 129 -7.97 10.34 9.68
N SER A 130 -7.41 9.19 9.29
CA SER A 130 -6.04 9.09 8.78
C SER A 130 -5.83 9.83 7.45
N TRP A 131 -6.85 9.83 6.59
CA TRP A 131 -6.83 10.53 5.30
C TRP A 131 -7.00 12.03 5.47
N GLN A 132 -7.66 12.49 6.52
CA GLN A 132 -7.73 13.92 6.85
C GLN A 132 -6.41 14.42 7.45
N SER A 133 -5.78 13.61 8.31
CA SER A 133 -4.55 13.99 9.00
C SER A 133 -3.31 13.90 8.10
N TYR A 134 -3.23 12.87 7.26
CA TYR A 134 -2.04 12.57 6.45
C TYR A 134 -2.36 12.24 4.98
N PRO A 135 -3.14 13.07 4.26
CA PRO A 135 -3.67 12.73 2.92
C PRO A 135 -2.59 12.39 1.90
N SER A 136 -1.47 13.12 1.90
CA SER A 136 -0.34 12.86 0.99
C SER A 136 0.33 11.51 1.25
N ALA A 137 0.58 11.16 2.52
CA ALA A 137 1.19 9.88 2.85
C ALA A 137 0.27 8.71 2.50
N MET A 138 -1.04 8.87 2.73
CA MET A 138 -2.03 7.83 2.45
C MET A 138 -2.12 7.51 0.95
N ILE A 139 -2.24 8.52 0.08
CA ILE A 139 -2.35 8.26 -1.36
C ILE A 139 -1.04 7.73 -1.96
N GLN A 140 0.12 8.22 -1.48
CA GLN A 140 1.42 7.70 -1.90
C GLN A 140 1.57 6.23 -1.54
N LYS A 141 1.15 5.86 -0.32
CA LYS A 141 1.12 4.47 0.13
C LYS A 141 0.27 3.58 -0.78
N VAL A 142 -0.90 4.04 -1.25
CA VAL A 142 -1.73 3.27 -2.19
C VAL A 142 -0.95 2.98 -3.47
N ALA A 143 -0.36 4.00 -4.10
CA ALA A 143 0.41 3.84 -5.33
C ALA A 143 1.59 2.87 -5.15
N GLU A 144 2.30 2.97 -4.02
CA GLU A 144 3.43 2.09 -3.70
C GLU A 144 3.00 0.62 -3.55
N VAL A 145 1.92 0.35 -2.79
CA VAL A 145 1.46 -1.02 -2.61
C VAL A 145 0.98 -1.63 -3.94
N MET A 146 0.33 -0.85 -4.80
CA MET A 146 -0.09 -1.32 -6.13
C MET A 146 1.09 -1.87 -6.94
N VAL A 147 2.20 -1.11 -7.02
CA VAL A 147 3.35 -1.54 -7.81
C VAL A 147 4.14 -2.67 -7.13
N LEU A 148 4.22 -2.69 -5.79
CA LEU A 148 4.86 -3.79 -5.06
C LEU A 148 4.13 -5.12 -5.27
N LYS A 149 2.79 -5.11 -5.20
CA LYS A 149 1.98 -6.31 -5.48
C LYS A 149 2.19 -6.81 -6.91
N ARG A 150 2.17 -5.90 -7.90
CA ARG A 150 2.37 -6.23 -9.32
C ARG A 150 3.77 -6.77 -9.59
N GLN A 151 4.80 -6.13 -9.05
CA GLN A 151 6.19 -6.47 -9.37
C GLN A 151 6.65 -7.81 -8.78
N PHE A 152 6.12 -8.16 -7.61
CA PHE A 152 6.53 -9.34 -6.83
C PHE A 152 5.46 -10.42 -6.69
N GLY A 153 4.31 -10.27 -7.37
CA GLY A 153 3.24 -11.27 -7.38
C GLY A 153 2.62 -11.52 -6.00
N ILE A 154 2.58 -10.48 -5.14
CA ILE A 154 2.07 -10.59 -3.77
C ILE A 154 0.54 -10.63 -3.82
N SER A 155 -0.05 -11.77 -3.47
CA SER A 155 -1.50 -12.02 -3.49
C SER A 155 -2.00 -12.47 -2.11
N GLY A 156 -3.31 -12.47 -1.87
CA GLY A 156 -3.89 -12.91 -0.60
C GLY A 156 -3.64 -12.00 0.61
N LEU A 157 -2.93 -10.89 0.42
CA LEU A 157 -2.78 -9.80 1.39
C LEU A 157 -3.62 -8.60 0.93
N VAL A 158 -4.19 -7.90 1.90
CA VAL A 158 -5.08 -6.75 1.68
C VAL A 158 -4.62 -5.56 2.49
N THR A 159 -4.75 -4.39 1.91
CA THR A 159 -4.49 -3.11 2.59
C THR A 159 -5.77 -2.55 3.17
N LYS A 160 -5.63 -1.56 4.08
CA LYS A 160 -6.79 -0.84 4.62
C LYS A 160 -7.57 -0.13 3.52
N GLU A 161 -6.86 0.38 2.54
CA GLU A 161 -7.39 1.24 1.50
C GLU A 161 -8.23 0.46 0.47
N GLU A 162 -7.90 -0.83 0.22
CA GLU A 162 -8.65 -1.72 -0.67
C GLU A 162 -9.99 -2.19 -0.09
N MET A 163 -10.13 -2.18 1.23
CA MET A 163 -11.37 -2.54 1.89
C MET A 163 -12.26 -1.30 1.98
N GLY A 164 -13.25 -1.22 1.09
CA GLY A 164 -14.32 -0.22 1.16
C GLY A 164 -14.90 -0.10 2.56
N ASP A 165 -15.25 1.11 2.98
CA ASP A 165 -16.08 1.33 4.16
C ASP A 165 -17.52 0.91 3.83
N GLU A 166 -17.78 -0.38 3.63
CA GLU A 166 -19.15 -0.94 3.62
C GLU A 166 -19.67 -1.05 5.04
#